data_AF-A0A2Z2KIC5-F1
#
_entry.id   AF-A0A2Z2KIC5-F1
#
_cell.length_a   1.000
_cell.length_b   1.000
_cell.length_c   1.000
_cell.angle_alpha   90.00
_cell.angle_beta   90.00
_cell.angle_gamma   90.00
#
_symmetry.space_group_name_H-M   'P 1'
#
loop_
_entity.id
_entity.type
_entity.pdbx_description
1 polymer ?
#
loop_
_entity_poly.entity_id
_entity_poly.type
_entity_poly.pdbx_seq_one_letter_code
_entity_poly.pdbx_strand_id
1 'polypeptide(L)'
;MKYTLPVGHAEMIIIEADDKGNIINQSSRSVNNGAWKWHFHSILIEPNWKTKFIQIRFAVGGEEKAYLDIDRVEVQYVKNKDNWKEDIQGNSRYYYGPNNELKYILLTDGKIVSLEYNNNGALVKKRLI
;
A
#
# COMPACT_ATOMS: atom_id res chain seq x y z
N MET A 1 10.88 -0.36 -0.04
CA MET A 1 11.68 -0.47 -1.28
C MET A 1 12.73 0.62 -1.30
N LYS A 2 13.96 0.31 -1.74
CA LYS A 2 15.04 1.26 -1.98
C LYS A 2 15.53 1.04 -3.41
N TYR A 3 15.65 2.10 -4.20
CA TYR A 3 16.03 2.00 -5.60
C TYR A 3 16.93 3.17 -5.99
N THR A 4 17.78 2.93 -6.97
CA THR A 4 18.94 3.78 -7.26
C THR A 4 18.59 5.06 -7.97
N LEU A 5 17.43 5.07 -8.62
CA LEU A 5 17.08 6.00 -9.69
C LEU A 5 16.92 7.44 -9.16
N PRO A 6 17.72 8.41 -9.63
CA PRO A 6 17.40 9.84 -9.56
C PRO A 6 16.40 10.25 -10.66
N VAL A 7 16.39 9.51 -11.78
CA VAL A 7 15.45 9.67 -12.92
C VAL A 7 15.06 8.26 -13.39
N GLY A 8 13.76 7.94 -13.46
CA GLY A 8 13.25 6.59 -13.74
C GLY A 8 12.15 6.18 -12.76
N HIS A 9 11.73 4.91 -12.78
CA HIS A 9 10.65 4.42 -11.91
C HIS A 9 10.90 2.99 -11.41
N ALA A 10 10.47 2.72 -10.18
CA ALA A 10 10.22 1.38 -9.70
C ALA A 10 8.71 1.15 -9.66
N GLU A 11 8.26 -0.09 -9.80
CA GLU A 11 6.83 -0.43 -9.76
C GLU A 11 6.55 -1.58 -8.84
N MET A 12 5.45 -1.47 -8.11
CA MET A 12 4.77 -2.59 -7.49
C MET A 12 3.51 -2.88 -8.29
N ILE A 13 3.37 -4.12 -8.76
CA ILE A 13 2.27 -4.57 -9.60
C ILE A 13 1.56 -5.71 -8.87
N ILE A 14 0.25 -5.58 -8.69
CA ILE A 14 -0.63 -6.62 -8.19
C ILE A 14 -1.34 -7.23 -9.39
N ILE A 15 -1.14 -8.53 -9.57
CA ILE A 15 -1.76 -9.32 -10.63
C ILE A 15 -2.74 -10.28 -9.96
N GLU A 16 -3.99 -10.21 -10.37
CA GLU A 16 -5.04 -11.11 -9.95
C GLU A 16 -5.22 -12.19 -11.00
N ALA A 17 -5.22 -13.46 -10.60
CA ALA A 17 -5.32 -14.58 -11.52
C ALA A 17 -6.38 -15.61 -11.11
N ASP A 18 -6.94 -16.30 -12.10
CA ASP A 18 -7.90 -17.40 -11.91
C ASP A 18 -7.19 -18.72 -11.53
N ASP A 19 -7.97 -19.79 -11.33
CA ASP A 19 -7.46 -21.13 -11.00
C ASP A 19 -6.56 -21.74 -12.09
N LYS A 20 -6.61 -21.21 -13.31
CA LYS A 20 -5.78 -21.64 -14.45
C LYS A 20 -4.56 -20.75 -14.64
N GLY A 21 -4.41 -19.70 -13.84
CA GLY A 21 -3.34 -18.71 -13.94
C GLY A 21 -3.51 -17.68 -15.05
N ASN A 22 -4.71 -17.54 -15.62
CA ASN A 22 -5.01 -16.42 -16.49
C ASN A 22 -5.13 -15.14 -15.67
N ILE A 23 -4.55 -14.05 -16.17
CA ILE A 23 -4.67 -12.73 -15.55
C ILE A 23 -6.12 -12.23 -15.70
N ILE A 24 -6.78 -12.01 -14.59
CA ILE A 24 -8.15 -11.44 -14.53
C ILE A 24 -8.08 -9.92 -14.43
N ASN A 25 -7.15 -9.42 -13.62
CA ASN A 25 -6.98 -7.99 -13.38
C ASN A 25 -5.52 -7.68 -13.03
N GLN A 26 -5.13 -6.43 -13.24
CA GLN A 26 -3.82 -5.93 -12.86
C GLN A 26 -3.95 -4.49 -12.37
N SER A 27 -3.34 -4.21 -11.23
CA SER A 27 -3.13 -2.83 -10.75
C SER A 27 -1.64 -2.60 -10.53
N SER A 28 -1.16 -1.40 -10.83
CA SER A 28 0.23 -1.03 -10.63
C SER A 28 0.34 0.29 -9.89
N ARG A 29 1.45 0.43 -9.17
CA ARG A 29 1.85 1.67 -8.53
C ARG A 29 3.30 1.94 -8.89
N SER A 30 3.51 2.91 -9.76
CA SER A 30 4.83 3.44 -10.06
C SER A 30 5.26 4.36 -8.91
N VAL A 31 6.52 4.24 -8.51
CA VAL A 31 7.15 5.01 -7.44
C VAL A 31 8.45 5.62 -7.95
N ASN A 32 8.63 6.89 -7.62
CA ASN A 32 9.74 7.72 -8.06
C ASN A 32 10.47 8.28 -6.83
N ASN A 33 11.63 8.92 -7.06
CA ASN A 33 12.49 9.54 -6.04
C ASN A 33 13.23 8.53 -5.14
N GLY A 34 13.78 7.48 -5.75
CA GLY A 34 14.49 6.43 -5.03
C GLY A 34 15.73 6.92 -4.30
N ALA A 35 16.64 7.62 -4.99
CA ALA A 35 17.83 8.26 -4.44
C ALA A 35 18.60 7.42 -3.39
N TRP A 36 18.60 6.09 -3.54
CA TRP A 36 19.16 5.14 -2.57
C TRP A 36 18.62 5.26 -1.13
N LYS A 37 17.41 5.79 -0.96
CA LYS A 37 16.71 5.88 0.32
C LYS A 37 15.64 4.80 0.43
N TRP A 38 15.40 4.35 1.66
CA TRP A 38 14.31 3.42 1.95
C TRP A 38 12.99 4.17 1.98
N HIS A 39 12.04 3.71 1.17
CA HIS A 39 10.68 4.19 1.13
C HIS A 39 9.71 3.07 1.47
N PHE A 40 8.72 3.39 2.31
CA PHE A 40 7.57 2.52 2.52
C PHE A 40 6.60 2.69 1.36
N HIS A 41 5.96 1.60 0.95
CA HIS A 41 4.96 1.62 -0.10
C HIS A 41 3.91 0.58 0.23
N SER A 42 2.66 0.92 -0.03
CA SER A 42 1.53 0.04 0.17
C SER A 42 0.53 0.17 -0.97
N ILE A 43 -0.19 -0.90 -1.24
CA ILE A 43 -1.32 -0.93 -2.15
C ILE A 43 -2.42 -1.68 -1.42
N LEU A 44 -3.59 -1.07 -1.32
CA LEU A 44 -4.79 -1.75 -0.86
C LEU A 44 -5.60 -2.14 -2.09
N ILE A 45 -5.88 -3.43 -2.19
CA ILE A 45 -6.60 -4.07 -3.30
C ILE A 45 -7.89 -4.70 -2.78
N GLU A 46 -8.88 -4.73 -3.66
CA GLU A 46 -10.10 -5.52 -3.48
C GLU A 46 -10.11 -6.53 -4.62
N PRO A 47 -9.74 -7.80 -4.35
CA PRO A 47 -9.70 -8.79 -5.41
C PRO A 47 -11.08 -9.01 -6.01
N ASN A 48 -11.12 -9.18 -7.33
CA ASN A 48 -12.29 -9.67 -8.03
C ASN A 48 -12.76 -11.00 -7.42
N TRP A 49 -14.07 -11.24 -7.38
CA TRP A 49 -14.63 -12.48 -6.83
C TRP A 49 -14.15 -13.75 -7.57
N LYS A 50 -13.67 -13.61 -8.82
CA LYS A 50 -13.09 -14.70 -9.60
C LYS A 50 -11.62 -14.98 -9.27
N THR A 51 -10.94 -14.08 -8.56
CA THR A 51 -9.52 -14.18 -8.22
C THR A 51 -9.27 -15.35 -7.28
N LYS A 52 -8.32 -16.21 -7.64
CA LYS A 52 -7.91 -17.39 -6.86
C LYS A 52 -6.57 -17.22 -6.21
N PHE A 53 -5.68 -16.46 -6.82
CA PHE A 53 -4.43 -16.05 -6.20
C PHE A 53 -4.00 -14.67 -6.68
N ILE A 54 -3.17 -14.04 -5.87
CA ILE A 54 -2.56 -12.75 -6.13
C ILE A 54 -1.07 -12.97 -6.34
N GLN A 55 -0.54 -12.46 -7.43
CA GLN A 55 0.90 -12.35 -7.65
C GLN A 55 1.33 -10.91 -7.41
N ILE A 56 2.39 -10.73 -6.63
CA ILE A 56 3.01 -9.43 -6.41
C ILE A 56 4.29 -9.41 -7.23
N ARG A 57 4.36 -8.49 -8.20
CA ARG A 57 5.53 -8.29 -9.05
C ARG A 57 6.17 -6.95 -8.72
N PHE A 58 7.48 -6.95 -8.65
CA PHE A 58 8.28 -5.76 -8.50
C PHE A 58 9.11 -5.55 -9.77
N ALA A 59 9.16 -4.32 -10.26
CA ALA A 59 9.93 -3.95 -11.43
C ALA A 59 10.76 -2.70 -11.14
N VAL A 60 11.90 -2.58 -11.80
CA VAL A 60 12.72 -1.37 -11.81
C VAL A 60 13.28 -1.19 -13.21
N GLY A 61 13.23 0.03 -13.72
CA GLY A 61 13.69 0.30 -15.07
C GLY A 61 13.63 1.77 -15.46
N GLY A 62 14.09 2.05 -16.67
CA GLY A 62 14.18 3.41 -17.21
C GLY A 62 15.59 4.01 -17.21
N GLU A 63 16.58 3.32 -16.64
CA GLU A 63 18.00 3.69 -16.79
C GLU A 63 18.93 2.45 -16.80
N GLU A 64 20.15 2.63 -17.31
CA GLU A 64 21.21 1.63 -17.24
C GLU A 64 21.66 1.45 -15.78
N LYS A 65 21.89 0.20 -15.35
CA LYS A 65 22.29 -0.13 -13.96
C LYS A 65 21.25 0.28 -12.91
N ALA A 66 19.97 0.15 -13.23
CA ALA A 66 18.90 0.25 -12.26
C ALA A 66 18.99 -0.89 -11.23
N TYR A 67 19.01 -0.58 -9.92
CA TYR A 67 18.89 -1.57 -8.84
C TYR A 67 17.66 -1.31 -7.97
N LEU A 68 17.11 -2.40 -7.43
CA LEU A 68 15.96 -2.38 -6.52
C LEU A 68 16.22 -3.35 -5.36
N ASP A 69 16.26 -2.80 -4.16
CA ASP A 69 16.26 -3.54 -2.91
C ASP A 69 14.84 -3.52 -2.32
N ILE A 70 14.39 -4.70 -1.91
CA ILE A 70 13.08 -4.90 -1.32
C ILE A 70 13.27 -5.55 0.04
N ASP A 71 12.59 -5.01 1.04
CA ASP A 71 12.61 -5.52 2.40
C ASP A 71 11.22 -5.39 3.02
N ARG A 72 10.91 -6.27 3.98
CA ARG A 72 9.68 -6.32 4.78
C ARG A 72 8.40 -6.28 3.94
N VAL A 73 8.29 -7.20 2.98
CA VAL A 73 7.04 -7.38 2.23
C VAL A 73 6.03 -8.10 3.12
N GLU A 74 4.92 -7.42 3.41
CA GLU A 74 3.84 -7.95 4.23
C GLU A 74 2.50 -7.83 3.49
N VAL A 75 1.66 -8.85 3.64
CA VAL A 75 0.28 -8.86 3.13
C VAL A 75 -0.65 -9.04 4.32
N GLN A 76 -1.56 -8.10 4.50
CA GLN A 76 -2.54 -8.12 5.59
C GLN A 76 -3.95 -8.11 5.04
N TYR A 77 -4.78 -9.04 5.52
CA TYR A 77 -6.18 -9.10 5.16
C TYR A 77 -6.98 -8.01 5.88
N VAL A 78 -7.73 -7.21 5.11
CA VAL A 78 -8.61 -6.18 5.65
C VAL A 78 -10.03 -6.74 5.73
N LYS A 79 -10.54 -6.93 6.95
CA LYS A 79 -11.87 -7.55 7.18
C LYS A 79 -13.06 -6.64 6.81
N ASN A 80 -12.94 -5.33 7.03
CA ASN A 80 -14.05 -4.38 6.84
C ASN A 80 -13.62 -3.23 5.92
N LYS A 81 -14.01 -3.29 4.65
CA LYS A 81 -13.66 -2.28 3.64
C LYS A 81 -14.41 -0.97 3.82
N ASP A 82 -15.68 -0.99 4.24
CA ASP A 82 -16.51 0.22 4.40
C ASP A 82 -15.92 1.25 5.38
N ASN A 83 -15.04 0.76 6.25
CA ASN A 83 -14.30 1.56 7.19
C ASN A 83 -13.15 2.33 6.55
N TRP A 84 -12.64 1.88 5.39
CA TRP A 84 -11.64 2.59 4.60
C TRP A 84 -12.32 3.59 3.67
N LYS A 85 -12.18 4.88 3.99
CA LYS A 85 -12.70 6.00 3.19
C LYS A 85 -11.55 6.74 2.52
N GLU A 86 -11.76 7.15 1.28
CA GLU A 86 -10.89 8.06 0.54
C GLU A 86 -11.52 9.46 0.62
N ASP A 87 -10.82 10.40 1.25
CA ASP A 87 -11.41 11.70 1.62
C ASP A 87 -10.94 12.85 0.71
N ILE A 88 -10.47 12.56 -0.53
CA ILE A 88 -10.10 13.47 -1.66
C ILE A 88 -8.58 13.68 -1.91
N GLN A 89 -8.27 14.14 -3.14
CA GLN A 89 -7.03 14.09 -3.92
C GLN A 89 -5.71 14.19 -3.15
N GLY A 90 -4.94 13.11 -3.29
CA GLY A 90 -3.65 12.93 -2.64
C GLY A 90 -3.58 11.62 -1.87
N ASN A 91 -4.11 10.52 -2.43
CA ASN A 91 -3.87 9.10 -2.12
C ASN A 91 -3.86 8.67 -0.64
N SER A 92 -4.38 9.47 0.29
CA SER A 92 -4.43 9.12 1.71
C SER A 92 -5.76 8.43 2.01
N ARG A 93 -5.71 7.29 2.70
CA ARG A 93 -6.90 6.50 3.05
C ARG A 93 -7.07 6.46 4.56
N TYR A 94 -8.32 6.49 5.02
CA TYR A 94 -8.65 6.59 6.44
C TYR A 94 -9.45 5.36 6.85
N TYR A 95 -9.05 4.67 7.92
CA TYR A 95 -9.80 3.55 8.48
C TYR A 95 -10.52 3.97 9.75
N TYR A 96 -11.84 3.83 9.77
CA TYR A 96 -12.69 4.08 10.92
C TYR A 96 -13.01 2.79 11.68
N GLY A 97 -12.95 2.83 13.00
CA GLY A 97 -13.33 1.73 13.87
C GLY A 97 -14.85 1.54 13.97
N PRO A 98 -15.32 0.50 14.67
CA PRO A 98 -16.74 0.20 14.83
C PRO A 98 -17.56 1.33 15.47
N ASN A 99 -16.93 2.21 16.25
CA ASN A 99 -17.58 3.36 16.88
C ASN A 99 -17.40 4.64 16.06
N ASN A 100 -17.08 4.53 14.77
CA ASN A 100 -16.79 5.62 13.85
C ASN A 100 -15.61 6.51 14.27
N GLU A 101 -14.68 5.96 15.06
CA GLU A 101 -13.44 6.61 15.46
C GLU A 101 -12.32 6.37 14.43
N LEU A 102 -11.56 7.40 14.06
CA LEU A 102 -10.46 7.23 13.09
C LEU A 102 -9.31 6.41 13.69
N LYS A 103 -9.11 5.16 13.26
CA LYS A 103 -8.08 4.27 13.81
C LYS A 103 -6.77 4.28 13.04
N TYR A 104 -6.83 4.40 11.71
CA TYR A 104 -5.63 4.43 10.88
C TYR A 104 -5.69 5.49 9.79
N ILE A 105 -4.54 6.08 9.47
CA ILE A 105 -4.33 6.90 8.28
C ILE A 105 -3.24 6.22 7.47
N LEU A 106 -3.57 5.78 6.26
CA LEU A 106 -2.58 5.37 5.27
C LEU A 106 -2.15 6.60 4.48
N LEU A 107 -0.89 7.00 4.65
CA LEU A 107 -0.30 8.15 3.98
C LEU A 107 0.09 7.82 2.54
N THR A 108 0.26 8.87 1.73
CA THR A 108 0.72 8.75 0.34
C THR A 108 2.07 8.08 0.21
N ASP A 109 2.95 8.23 1.20
CA ASP A 109 4.26 7.59 1.27
C ASP A 109 4.20 6.16 1.86
N GLY A 110 3.01 5.56 1.91
CA GLY A 110 2.80 4.18 2.32
C GLY A 110 2.86 3.92 3.83
N LYS A 111 3.25 4.91 4.64
CA LYS A 111 3.30 4.76 6.10
C LYS A 111 1.90 4.74 6.68
N ILE A 112 1.74 4.02 7.79
CA ILE A 112 0.47 3.96 8.51
C ILE A 112 0.62 4.73 9.81
N VAL A 113 -0.29 5.67 10.05
CA VAL A 113 -0.45 6.30 11.36
C VAL A 113 -1.56 5.57 12.09
N SER A 114 -1.27 4.96 13.24
CA SER A 114 -2.29 4.41 14.13
C SER A 114 -2.68 5.41 15.22
N LEU A 115 -3.97 5.46 15.53
CA LEU A 115 -4.55 6.32 16.55
C LEU A 115 -5.25 5.48 17.64
N GLU A 116 -4.90 5.74 18.90
CA GLU A 116 -5.52 5.12 20.07
C GLU A 116 -6.28 6.18 20.86
N TYR A 117 -7.51 5.86 21.23
CA TYR A 117 -8.40 6.73 22.01
C TYR A 117 -8.71 6.07 23.34
N ASN A 118 -8.91 6.86 24.39
CA ASN A 118 -9.46 6.36 25.64
C ASN A 118 -10.99 6.20 25.55
N ASN A 119 -11.59 5.67 26.62
CA ASN A 119 -13.03 5.42 26.68
C ASN A 119 -13.91 6.69 26.57
N ASN A 120 -13.33 7.88 26.74
CA ASN A 120 -14.04 9.15 26.60
C ASN A 120 -13.93 9.71 25.17
N GLY A 121 -13.35 8.96 24.23
CA GLY A 121 -13.14 9.39 22.85
C GLY A 121 -11.99 10.39 22.68
N ALA A 122 -11.16 10.63 23.70
CA ALA A 122 -9.99 11.48 23.57
C ALA A 122 -8.80 10.70 23.00
N LEU A 123 -8.10 11.29 22.03
CA LEU A 123 -6.89 10.70 21.45
C LEU A 123 -5.79 10.65 22.52
N VAL A 124 -5.32 9.46 22.84
CA VAL A 124 -4.26 9.24 23.84
C VAL A 124 -2.92 8.86 23.21
N LYS A 125 -2.93 8.33 21.99
CA LYS A 125 -1.69 7.95 21.31
C LYS A 125 -1.78 8.04 19.80
N LYS A 126 -0.69 8.51 19.21
CA LYS A 126 -0.43 8.48 17.77
C LYS A 126 0.89 7.75 17.55
N ARG A 127 0.91 6.73 16.70
CA ARG A 127 2.14 6.00 16.34
C ARG A 127 2.28 5.94 14.83
N LEU A 128 3.51 6.05 14.36
CA LEU A 128 3.86 5.69 12.99
C LEU A 128 4.25 4.21 13.00
N ILE A 129 3.64 3.43 12.12
CA ILE A 129 3.89 2.01 11.91
C ILE A 129 4.52 1.84 10.53
#